data_AF-C5FVS6-F1
#
_entry.id   AF-C5FVS6-F1
#
_cell.length_a   1.000
_cell.length_b   1.000
_cell.length_c   1.000
_cell.angle_alpha   90.00
_cell.angle_beta   90.00
_cell.angle_gamma   90.00
#
_symmetry.space_group_name_H-M   'P 1'
#
loop_
_entity.id
_entity.type
_entity.pdbx_description
1 polymer ?
#
loop_
_entity_poly.entity_id
_entity_poly.type
_entity_poly.pdbx_seq_one_letter_code
_entity_poly.pdbx_strand_id
1 'polypeptide(L)'
;MVSIKAILAFALVGAAVANPIENRNNHVKCNNKALKGSDQKLSVDNVQRQLGASPIDTGRSGYPHDFQNFQNIKFPKGCRNERLREYPVFQAEGALYNFDSRPKDDPGPFRVIATAETRLYCGVISHDGEGDNPNAGNFHLCE
;
A
#
# COMPACT_ATOMS: atom_id res chain seq x y z
N MET A 1 45.71 -41.92 -36.25
CA MET A 1 44.65 -42.29 -35.28
C MET A 1 45.33 -42.23 -33.91
N VAL A 2 44.95 -41.46 -32.90
CA VAL A 2 43.68 -40.84 -32.50
C VAL A 2 44.03 -39.50 -31.80
N SER A 3 43.20 -38.49 -32.05
CA SER A 3 43.23 -37.16 -31.43
C SER A 3 42.62 -37.20 -30.03
N ILE A 4 43.30 -36.66 -29.01
CA ILE A 4 42.71 -36.45 -27.67
C ILE A 4 42.58 -34.95 -27.44
N LYS A 5 41.36 -34.43 -27.60
CA LYS A 5 40.99 -33.07 -27.22
C LYS A 5 40.71 -33.05 -25.71
N ALA A 6 41.55 -32.38 -24.94
CA ALA A 6 41.26 -32.09 -23.54
C ALA A 6 40.24 -30.94 -23.46
N ILE A 7 39.05 -31.22 -22.96
CA ILE A 7 38.01 -30.21 -22.68
C ILE A 7 38.20 -29.78 -21.22
N LEU A 8 38.63 -28.53 -21.03
CA LEU A 8 38.74 -27.89 -19.72
C LEU A 8 37.34 -27.37 -19.34
N ALA A 9 36.71 -27.98 -18.34
CA ALA A 9 35.46 -27.50 -17.77
C ALA A 9 35.76 -26.60 -16.56
N PHE A 10 35.59 -25.29 -16.71
CA PHE A 10 35.58 -24.33 -15.60
C PHE A 10 34.18 -24.32 -14.98
N ALA A 11 34.03 -24.89 -13.78
CA ALA A 11 32.81 -24.76 -12.99
C ALA A 11 32.86 -23.43 -12.23
N LEU A 12 32.09 -22.42 -12.67
CA LEU A 12 31.81 -21.24 -11.86
C LEU A 12 30.80 -21.61 -10.77
N VAL A 13 31.27 -21.71 -9.53
CA VAL A 13 30.41 -21.76 -8.34
C VAL A 13 29.98 -20.32 -8.05
N GLY A 14 28.79 -19.95 -8.50
CA GLY A 14 28.16 -18.68 -8.13
C GLY A 14 27.78 -18.71 -6.65
N ALA A 15 28.44 -17.89 -5.82
CA ALA A 15 28.02 -17.66 -4.45
C ALA A 15 26.73 -16.83 -4.46
N ALA A 16 25.59 -17.50 -4.24
CA ALA A 16 24.34 -16.82 -3.94
C ALA A 16 24.45 -16.20 -2.55
N VAL A 17 24.75 -14.90 -2.49
CA VAL A 17 24.56 -14.09 -1.28
C VAL A 17 23.05 -13.96 -1.04
N ALA A 18 22.50 -14.89 -0.26
CA ALA A 18 21.18 -14.75 0.32
C ALA A 18 21.27 -13.61 1.36
N ASN A 19 20.87 -12.41 0.97
CA ASN A 19 20.62 -11.35 1.94
C ASN A 19 19.49 -11.83 2.86
N PRO A 20 19.66 -11.75 4.19
CA PRO A 20 18.56 -12.07 5.09
C PRO A 20 17.41 -11.12 4.77
N ILE A 21 16.24 -11.69 4.48
CA ILE A 21 14.97 -10.97 4.50
C ILE A 21 14.79 -10.56 5.96
N GLU A 22 15.33 -9.40 6.34
CA GLU A 22 14.93 -8.75 7.58
C GLU A 22 13.43 -8.50 7.44
N ASN A 23 12.64 -9.35 8.09
CA ASN A 23 11.26 -9.05 8.44
C ASN A 23 11.29 -7.89 9.44
N ARG A 24 11.61 -6.69 8.95
CA ARG A 24 11.31 -5.46 9.67
C ARG A 24 9.79 -5.46 9.73
N ASN A 25 9.24 -5.50 10.94
CA ASN A 25 7.81 -5.33 11.20
C ASN A 25 7.39 -3.95 10.64
N ASN A 26 7.14 -3.87 9.34
CA ASN A 26 6.80 -2.66 8.61
C ASN A 26 5.28 -2.51 8.63
N HIS A 27 4.75 -2.31 9.82
CA HIS A 27 3.32 -2.12 10.05
C HIS A 27 3.07 -0.69 10.48
N VAL A 28 2.00 -0.11 9.96
CA VAL A 28 1.39 1.10 10.51
C VAL A 28 0.19 0.71 11.35
N LYS A 29 -0.01 1.43 12.44
CA LYS A 29 -1.16 1.31 13.32
C LYS A 29 -2.00 2.58 13.20
N CYS A 30 -3.26 2.39 12.86
CA CYS A 30 -4.26 3.45 12.88
C CYS A 30 -4.90 3.53 14.28
N ASN A 31 -5.54 4.65 14.61
CA ASN A 31 -6.31 4.84 15.85
C ASN A 31 -7.81 4.98 15.57
N ASN A 32 -8.39 4.01 14.85
CA ASN A 32 -9.82 3.98 14.56
C ASN A 32 -10.61 3.42 15.77
N LYS A 33 -11.54 4.21 16.29
CA LYS A 33 -12.30 3.95 17.53
C LYS A 33 -13.28 2.78 17.40
N ALA A 34 -13.75 2.48 16.19
CA ALA A 34 -14.66 1.38 15.93
C ALA A 34 -13.92 0.03 15.75
N LEU A 35 -12.60 0.05 15.58
CA LEU A 35 -11.78 -1.14 15.35
C LEU A 35 -11.01 -1.56 16.61
N LYS A 36 -10.69 -2.85 16.75
CA LYS A 36 -10.01 -3.39 17.94
C LYS A 36 -8.70 -4.09 17.60
N GLY A 37 -7.72 -3.99 18.49
CA GLY A 37 -6.52 -4.82 18.49
C GLY A 37 -5.76 -4.83 17.16
N SER A 38 -5.70 -6.00 16.53
CA SER A 38 -5.02 -6.22 15.24
C SER A 38 -5.70 -5.55 14.06
N ASP A 39 -7.00 -5.25 14.14
CA ASP A 39 -7.77 -4.71 13.01
C ASP A 39 -7.33 -3.28 12.66
N GLN A 40 -6.59 -2.63 13.56
CA GLN A 40 -6.02 -1.30 13.34
C GLN A 40 -4.65 -1.32 12.65
N LYS A 41 -4.08 -2.49 12.36
CA LYS A 41 -2.73 -2.62 11.80
C LYS A 41 -2.77 -2.96 10.31
N LEU A 42 -1.94 -2.27 9.53
CA LEU A 42 -1.70 -2.59 8.12
C LEU A 42 -0.22 -2.87 7.90
N SER A 43 0.07 -3.94 7.16
CA SER A 43 1.39 -4.15 6.57
C SER A 43 1.62 -3.10 5.47
N VAL A 44 2.68 -2.31 5.60
CA VAL A 44 3.05 -1.30 4.60
C VAL A 44 3.39 -1.97 3.27
N ASP A 45 4.00 -3.15 3.29
CA ASP A 45 4.33 -3.90 2.09
C ASP A 45 3.04 -4.35 1.36
N ASN A 46 2.01 -4.78 2.10
CA ASN A 46 0.70 -5.10 1.52
C ASN A 46 0.05 -3.86 0.91
N VAL A 47 0.07 -2.74 1.64
CA VAL A 47 -0.45 -1.46 1.15
C VAL A 47 0.24 -1.03 -0.14
N GLN A 48 1.57 -1.13 -0.22
CA GLN A 48 2.32 -0.77 -1.42
C GLN A 48 2.03 -1.71 -2.59
N ARG A 49 1.81 -3.02 -2.34
CA ARG A 49 1.35 -3.95 -3.39
C ARG A 49 -0.03 -3.57 -3.92
N GLN A 50 -0.98 -3.25 -3.05
CA GLN A 50 -2.33 -2.82 -3.43
C GLN A 50 -2.30 -1.51 -4.22
N LEU A 51 -1.49 -0.52 -3.79
CA LEU A 51 -1.24 0.71 -4.54
C LEU A 51 -0.66 0.42 -5.94
N GLY A 52 0.30 -0.50 -6.02
CA GLY A 52 0.92 -0.92 -7.28
C GLY A 52 -0.08 -1.52 -8.27
N ALA A 53 -1.04 -2.30 -7.77
CA ALA A 53 -2.10 -2.95 -8.53
C ALA A 53 -3.31 -2.04 -8.85
N SER A 54 -3.42 -0.88 -8.19
CA SER A 54 -4.52 0.06 -8.37
C SER A 54 -4.36 0.88 -9.68
N PRO A 55 -5.47 1.24 -10.36
CA PRO A 55 -5.44 2.10 -11.52
C PRO A 55 -4.97 3.51 -11.15
N ILE A 56 -4.37 4.22 -12.11
CA ILE A 56 -4.02 5.63 -11.92
C ILE A 56 -5.28 6.50 -11.94
N ASP A 57 -6.17 6.24 -12.91
CA ASP A 57 -7.39 7.00 -13.15
C ASP A 57 -8.57 6.55 -12.29
N THR A 58 -9.55 7.44 -12.10
CA THR A 58 -10.79 7.12 -11.38
C THR A 58 -11.56 6.03 -12.12
N GLY A 59 -11.74 4.88 -11.48
CA GLY A 59 -12.58 3.80 -11.98
C GLY A 59 -14.07 4.07 -11.76
N ARG A 60 -14.91 3.14 -12.22
CA ARG A 60 -16.37 3.33 -12.13
C ARG A 60 -16.87 3.46 -10.70
N SER A 61 -16.21 2.86 -9.71
CA SER A 61 -16.55 2.97 -8.28
C SER A 61 -16.48 4.42 -7.74
N GLY A 62 -15.71 5.28 -8.40
CA GLY A 62 -15.33 6.61 -7.90
C GLY A 62 -13.96 6.65 -7.21
N TYR A 63 -13.27 5.51 -7.08
CA TYR A 63 -11.89 5.43 -6.61
C TYR A 63 -10.91 5.10 -7.74
N PRO A 64 -9.60 5.41 -7.58
CA PRO A 64 -9.10 6.43 -6.66
C PRO A 64 -9.70 7.81 -6.95
N HIS A 65 -9.55 8.78 -6.06
CA HIS A 65 -9.92 10.17 -6.35
C HIS A 65 -8.98 11.15 -5.65
N ASP A 66 -9.07 12.43 -6.02
CA ASP A 66 -8.23 13.49 -5.48
C ASP A 66 -8.47 13.65 -3.96
N PHE A 67 -7.38 13.64 -3.20
CA PHE A 67 -7.37 13.87 -1.76
C PHE A 67 -7.07 15.34 -1.46
N GLN A 68 -8.06 16.04 -0.91
CA GLN A 68 -8.00 17.50 -0.69
C GLN A 68 -7.29 17.90 0.62
N ASN A 69 -6.97 16.93 1.49
CA ASN A 69 -6.29 17.16 2.76
C ASN A 69 -6.92 18.25 3.67
N PHE A 70 -8.24 18.24 3.83
CA PHE A 70 -8.96 19.21 4.67
C PHE A 70 -8.53 19.19 6.16
N GLN A 71 -8.03 18.05 6.65
CA GLN A 71 -7.53 17.89 8.01
C GLN A 71 -6.09 18.40 8.21
N ASN A 72 -5.46 18.98 7.18
CA ASN A 72 -4.08 19.50 7.24
C ASN A 72 -3.04 18.46 7.68
N ILE A 73 -3.24 17.19 7.28
CA ILE A 73 -2.36 16.07 7.58
C ILE A 73 -0.96 16.38 7.05
N LYS A 74 0.05 16.16 7.90
CA LYS A 74 1.45 16.45 7.59
C LYS A 74 2.11 15.26 6.91
N PHE A 75 2.14 15.28 5.58
CA PHE A 75 2.84 14.26 4.80
C PHE A 75 4.37 14.47 4.73
N PRO A 76 5.12 13.39 4.40
CA PRO A 76 6.55 13.46 4.11
C PRO A 76 6.88 14.50 3.04
N LYS A 77 8.12 15.01 3.05
CA LYS A 77 8.57 16.11 2.18
C LYS A 77 8.25 15.90 0.70
N GLY A 78 8.43 14.67 0.18
CA GLY A 78 8.17 14.33 -1.23
C GLY A 78 6.70 14.35 -1.65
N CYS A 79 5.78 14.51 -0.70
CA CYS A 79 4.34 14.58 -0.94
C CYS A 79 3.74 15.96 -0.64
N ARG A 80 4.56 16.89 -0.14
CA ARG A 80 4.10 18.25 0.19
C ARG A 80 3.93 19.04 -1.09
N ASN A 81 2.82 19.76 -1.21
CA ASN A 81 2.45 20.58 -2.37
C ASN A 81 2.22 19.78 -3.67
N GLU A 82 2.20 18.45 -3.60
CA GLU A 82 1.82 17.60 -4.71
C GLU A 82 0.30 17.42 -4.76
N ARG A 83 -0.23 17.11 -5.95
CA ARG A 83 -1.59 16.57 -6.05
C ARG A 83 -1.58 15.16 -5.46
N LEU A 84 -2.48 14.90 -4.52
CA LEU A 84 -2.58 13.62 -3.84
C LEU A 84 -3.86 12.88 -4.25
N ARG A 85 -3.82 11.57 -4.26
CA ARG A 85 -4.97 10.69 -4.45
C ARG A 85 -5.09 9.69 -3.31
N GLU A 86 -6.32 9.35 -2.99
CA GLU A 86 -6.66 8.32 -2.00
C GLU A 86 -7.13 7.02 -2.67
N TYR A 87 -6.65 5.90 -2.15
CA TYR A 87 -6.94 4.54 -2.65
C TYR A 87 -7.40 3.66 -1.49
N PRO A 88 -8.55 2.97 -1.58
CA PRO A 88 -8.96 1.98 -0.60
C PRO A 88 -7.92 0.87 -0.48
N VAL A 89 -7.57 0.51 0.76
CA VAL A 89 -6.64 -0.59 1.06
C VAL A 89 -7.14 -1.41 2.24
N PHE A 90 -6.75 -2.68 2.26
CA PHE A 90 -7.21 -3.66 3.24
C PHE A 90 -6.06 -4.29 4.02
N GLN A 91 -6.32 -4.72 5.25
CA GLN A 91 -5.34 -5.46 6.06
C GLN A 91 -5.06 -6.84 5.47
N ALA A 92 -6.09 -7.47 4.91
CA ALA A 92 -5.99 -8.81 4.34
C ALA A 92 -4.99 -8.85 3.18
N GLU A 93 -4.10 -9.83 3.21
CA GLU A 93 -3.11 -10.06 2.17
C GLU A 93 -3.78 -10.45 0.85
N GLY A 94 -3.36 -9.82 -0.25
CA GLY A 94 -3.89 -10.08 -1.60
C GLY A 94 -5.30 -9.52 -1.86
N ALA A 95 -5.95 -8.89 -0.88
CA ALA A 95 -7.20 -8.18 -1.09
C ALA A 95 -6.98 -6.95 -1.97
N LEU A 96 -7.87 -6.74 -2.94
CA LEU A 96 -7.87 -5.58 -3.84
C LEU A 96 -9.27 -4.98 -3.87
N TYR A 97 -9.33 -3.65 -3.92
CA TYR A 97 -10.59 -2.96 -4.14
C TYR A 97 -11.03 -3.10 -5.60
N ASN A 98 -12.31 -3.40 -5.83
CA ASN A 98 -12.87 -3.41 -7.18
C ASN A 98 -13.18 -1.99 -7.64
N PHE A 99 -12.22 -1.37 -8.31
CA PHE A 99 -12.33 0.00 -8.79
C PHE A 99 -13.44 0.22 -9.83
N ASP A 100 -13.99 -0.85 -10.41
CA ASP A 100 -15.03 -0.77 -11.44
C ASP A 100 -16.44 -1.16 -10.94
N SER A 101 -16.60 -1.40 -9.65
CA SER A 101 -17.88 -1.84 -9.11
C SER A 101 -18.96 -0.74 -9.07
N ARG A 102 -20.20 -1.16 -9.36
CA ARG A 102 -21.42 -0.34 -9.26
C ARG A 102 -22.60 -1.25 -8.84
N PRO A 103 -23.27 -1.00 -7.68
CA PRO A 103 -22.94 0.01 -6.67
C PRO A 103 -21.52 -0.16 -6.13
N LYS A 104 -20.93 0.92 -5.61
CA LYS A 104 -19.54 0.87 -5.13
C LYS A 104 -19.41 -0.16 -4.01
N ASP A 105 -18.32 -0.90 -4.00
CA ASP A 105 -17.99 -1.82 -2.92
C ASP A 105 -17.65 -1.00 -1.67
N ASP A 106 -17.80 -1.59 -0.49
CA ASP A 106 -17.34 -0.98 0.75
C ASP A 106 -15.81 -0.78 0.68
N PRO A 107 -15.31 0.47 0.66
CA PRO A 107 -13.87 0.73 0.58
C PRO A 107 -13.16 0.46 1.92
N GLY A 108 -13.90 0.15 2.99
CA GLY A 108 -13.36 0.06 4.33
C GLY A 108 -12.82 1.40 4.84
N PRO A 109 -12.14 1.40 6.00
CA PRO A 109 -11.79 2.63 6.70
C PRO A 109 -10.43 3.21 6.31
N PHE A 110 -9.60 2.42 5.62
CA PHE A 110 -8.21 2.77 5.34
C PHE A 110 -8.01 3.24 3.91
N ARG A 111 -7.18 4.27 3.75
CA ARG A 111 -6.72 4.74 2.45
C ARG A 111 -5.21 4.84 2.44
N VAL A 112 -4.58 4.39 1.35
CA VAL A 112 -3.22 4.85 1.05
C VAL A 112 -3.30 6.16 0.30
N ILE A 113 -2.47 7.11 0.71
CA ILE A 113 -2.28 8.38 0.04
C ILE A 113 -1.03 8.30 -0.81
N ALA A 114 -1.15 8.69 -2.07
CA ALA A 114 -0.04 8.74 -3.00
C ALA A 114 -0.11 9.99 -3.88
N THR A 115 1.01 10.40 -4.46
CA THR A 115 1.01 11.47 -5.47
C THR A 115 0.23 11.02 -6.72
N ALA A 116 -0.54 11.94 -7.31
CA ALA A 116 -1.46 11.63 -8.41
C ALA A 116 -0.73 11.08 -9.65
N GLU A 117 0.42 11.68 -9.99
CA GLU A 117 1.12 11.38 -11.24
C GLU A 117 2.11 10.20 -11.09
N THR A 118 2.85 10.14 -10.00
CA THR A 118 3.93 9.16 -9.82
C THR A 118 3.57 8.00 -8.90
N ARG A 119 2.40 8.07 -8.23
CA ARG A 119 1.99 7.14 -7.17
C ARG A 119 3.07 6.96 -6.09
N LEU A 120 3.81 8.02 -5.79
CA LEU A 120 4.75 8.02 -4.67
C LEU A 120 3.95 7.83 -3.38
N TYR A 121 4.26 6.78 -2.62
CA TYR A 121 3.63 6.50 -1.33
C TYR A 121 3.87 7.66 -0.34
N CYS A 122 2.79 8.21 0.21
CA CYS A 122 2.82 9.32 1.16
C CYS A 122 2.44 8.92 2.59
N GLY A 123 1.70 7.84 2.74
CA GLY A 123 1.25 7.34 4.03
C GLY A 123 -0.08 6.61 3.94
N VAL A 124 -0.50 6.00 5.06
CA VAL A 124 -1.85 5.45 5.23
C VAL A 124 -2.62 6.38 6.13
N ILE A 125 -3.86 6.69 5.74
CA ILE A 125 -4.82 7.38 6.59
C ILE A 125 -5.97 6.44 6.94
N SER A 126 -6.63 6.73 8.05
CA SER A 126 -7.84 6.06 8.48
C SER A 126 -8.88 7.09 8.87
N HIS A 127 -10.15 6.76 8.68
CA HIS A 127 -11.21 7.41 9.43
C HIS A 127 -11.02 7.24 10.96
N ASP A 128 -11.47 8.21 11.75
CA ASP A 128 -11.50 8.17 13.22
C ASP A 128 -12.36 7.01 13.75
N GLY A 129 -13.41 6.63 13.01
CA GLY A 129 -14.46 5.73 13.45
C GLY A 129 -15.43 6.39 14.42
N GLU A 130 -16.72 6.04 14.31
CA GLU A 130 -17.78 6.53 15.19
C GLU A 130 -18.74 5.40 15.55
N GLY A 131 -18.89 5.12 16.85
CA GLY A 131 -19.64 3.95 17.33
C GLY A 131 -19.09 2.66 16.73
N ASP A 132 -19.97 1.91 16.07
CA ASP A 132 -19.64 0.67 15.36
C ASP A 132 -19.31 0.88 13.87
N ASN A 133 -19.27 2.13 13.39
CA ASN A 133 -18.96 2.45 12.00
C ASN A 133 -17.48 2.85 11.84
N PRO A 134 -16.62 1.99 11.28
CA PRO A 134 -15.21 2.32 11.08
C PRO A 134 -14.99 3.34 9.95
N ASN A 135 -15.96 3.54 9.05
CA ASN A 135 -15.85 4.41 7.88
C ASN A 135 -16.35 5.84 8.14
N ALA A 136 -16.48 6.25 9.40
CA ALA A 136 -17.04 7.53 9.82
C ALA A 136 -16.00 8.44 10.51
N GLY A 137 -16.27 9.74 10.51
CA GLY A 137 -15.40 10.75 11.14
C GLY A 137 -14.31 11.29 10.22
N ASN A 138 -13.42 12.10 10.80
CA ASN A 138 -12.32 12.71 10.06
C ASN A 138 -11.23 11.69 9.76
N PHE A 139 -10.31 12.07 8.88
CA PHE A 139 -9.10 11.29 8.63
C PHE A 139 -7.95 11.69 9.55
N HIS A 140 -7.18 10.69 9.97
CA HIS A 140 -5.86 10.85 10.61
C HIS A 140 -4.81 9.99 9.92
N LEU A 141 -3.55 10.37 10.05
CA LEU A 141 -2.41 9.57 9.59
C LEU A 141 -2.18 8.39 10.54
N CYS A 142 -1.93 7.20 10.01
CA CYS A 142 -1.53 6.03 10.78
C CYS A 142 -0.02 6.06 11.08
N GLU A 143 0.38 5.51 12.23
CA GLU A 143 1.73 5.58 12.79
C GLU A 143 2.42 4.22 12.88
#